data_AF-A0A9Q3GWG6-F1
#
_entry.id   AF-A0A9Q3GWG6-F1
#
_cell.length_a   1.000
_cell.length_b   1.000
_cell.length_c   1.000
_cell.angle_alpha   90.00
_cell.angle_beta   90.00
_cell.angle_gamma   90.00
#
_symmetry.space_group_name_H-M   'P 1'
#
loop_
_entity.id
_entity.type
_entity.pdbx_description
1 polymer ?
#
loop_
_entity_poly.entity_id
_entity_poly.type
_entity_poly.pdbx_seq_one_letter_code
_entity_poly.pdbx_strand_id
1 'polypeptide(L)'
;MLKASHRLPLIQTLNSLWFIDAFSSDSDSYIQEDIILLDMIISQRYINPRRRYPSHYMYTMNDLQTLSSERFRQLCRTNHDSFEKLVSQIQDDQSFQNSSQNKKRNPAIQLAVALSRLGSNENGDALGNTGMLIGISHGAIVLYTQTFIRILMKLKPKIIVWPTIEQHKEMSQVMQVEGFPGCIGFIDGSLIPLSQRPPNDGEAYFDRKKR
;
A
#
# COMPACT_ATOMS: atom_id res chain seq x y z
N MET A 1 -10.74 3.13 -9.91
CA MET A 1 -10.47 2.07 -10.90
C MET A 1 -10.75 0.73 -10.26
N LEU A 2 -11.84 0.08 -10.66
CA LEU A 2 -12.15 -1.29 -10.25
C LEU A 2 -11.09 -2.22 -10.86
N LYS A 3 -10.44 -3.06 -10.04
CA LYS A 3 -9.49 -4.07 -10.54
C LYS A 3 -10.22 -4.98 -11.54
N ALA A 4 -9.72 -5.05 -12.76
CA ALA A 4 -10.25 -5.96 -13.77
C ALA A 4 -10.11 -7.41 -13.28
N SER A 5 -11.19 -8.18 -13.41
CA SER A 5 -11.21 -9.59 -13.04
C SER A 5 -10.34 -10.39 -14.01
N HIS A 6 -9.27 -11.04 -13.53
CA HIS A 6 -8.45 -11.96 -14.34
C HIS A 6 -9.24 -13.15 -14.90
N ARG A 7 -10.44 -13.43 -14.36
CA ARG A 7 -11.35 -14.48 -14.83
C ARG A 7 -12.02 -14.13 -16.15
N LEU A 8 -12.31 -12.85 -16.38
CA LEU A 8 -13.05 -12.43 -17.57
C LEU A 8 -12.22 -12.61 -18.87
N PRO A 9 -10.93 -12.21 -18.92
CA PRO A 9 -10.07 -12.51 -20.07
C PRO A 9 -9.91 -14.01 -20.31
N LEU A 10 -9.76 -14.82 -19.25
CA LEU A 10 -9.61 -16.28 -19.39
C LEU A 10 -10.85 -16.94 -20.00
N ILE A 11 -12.05 -16.53 -19.56
CA ILE A 11 -13.31 -17.02 -20.17
C ILE A 11 -13.40 -16.59 -21.64
N GLN A 12 -13.00 -15.35 -21.96
CA GLN A 12 -13.00 -14.86 -23.33
C GLN A 12 -12.02 -15.62 -24.23
N THR A 13 -10.80 -15.87 -23.74
CA THR A 13 -9.76 -16.63 -24.45
C THR A 13 -10.19 -18.07 -24.67
N LEU A 14 -10.71 -18.76 -23.65
CA LEU A 14 -11.18 -20.14 -23.79
C LEU A 14 -12.39 -20.25 -24.71
N ASN A 15 -13.34 -19.30 -24.67
CA ASN A 15 -14.44 -19.26 -25.62
C ASN A 15 -13.97 -19.03 -27.07
N SER A 16 -12.94 -18.21 -27.27
CA SER A 16 -12.37 -17.99 -28.61
C SER A 16 -11.62 -19.22 -29.12
N LEU A 17 -10.90 -19.94 -28.26
CA LEU A 17 -10.22 -21.19 -28.62
C LEU A 17 -11.24 -22.29 -28.97
N TRP A 18 -12.30 -22.43 -28.18
CA TRP A 18 -13.42 -23.32 -28.48
C TRP A 18 -14.07 -23.00 -29.84
N PHE A 19 -14.29 -21.72 -30.15
CA PHE A 19 -14.85 -21.31 -31.43
C PHE A 19 -13.91 -21.57 -32.61
N ILE A 20 -12.59 -21.64 -32.39
CA ILE A 20 -11.61 -21.96 -33.44
C ILE A 20 -11.54 -23.48 -33.65
N ASP A 21 -11.50 -24.27 -32.57
CA ASP A 21 -11.44 -25.73 -32.63
C ASP A 21 -12.74 -26.37 -33.12
N ALA A 22 -13.91 -25.80 -32.79
CA ALA A 22 -15.20 -26.29 -33.28
C ALA A 22 -15.37 -26.23 -34.82
N PHE A 23 -14.50 -25.46 -35.51
CA PHE A 23 -14.46 -25.37 -36.97
C PHE A 23 -13.20 -26.02 -37.58
N SER A 24 -12.31 -26.58 -36.77
CA SER A 24 -11.14 -27.37 -37.21
C SER A 24 -11.55 -28.84 -37.33
N SER A 25 -11.31 -29.47 -38.48
CA SER A 25 -11.70 -30.87 -38.74
C SER A 25 -10.77 -31.93 -38.14
N ASP A 26 -9.79 -31.53 -37.34
CA ASP A 26 -8.86 -32.41 -36.63
C ASP A 26 -8.70 -31.91 -35.20
N SER A 27 -9.31 -32.57 -34.20
CA SER A 27 -8.81 -32.71 -32.80
C SER A 27 -9.90 -33.14 -31.79
N ASP A 28 -10.34 -34.39 -31.81
CA ASP A 28 -11.35 -34.88 -30.84
C ASP A 28 -10.83 -35.03 -29.39
N SER A 29 -9.51 -35.08 -29.15
CA SER A 29 -8.96 -35.35 -27.80
C SER A 29 -8.76 -34.11 -26.92
N TYR A 30 -8.43 -32.94 -27.49
CA TYR A 30 -8.16 -31.71 -26.73
C TYR A 30 -9.43 -30.96 -26.34
N ILE A 31 -10.49 -31.11 -27.16
CA ILE A 31 -11.80 -30.50 -26.93
C ILE A 31 -12.39 -30.92 -25.58
N GLN A 32 -12.19 -32.18 -25.18
CA GLN A 32 -12.78 -32.70 -23.95
C GLN A 32 -12.08 -32.13 -22.69
N GLU A 33 -10.76 -31.97 -22.72
CA GLU A 33 -10.00 -31.36 -21.62
C GLU A 33 -10.35 -29.87 -21.47
N ASP A 34 -10.48 -29.15 -22.60
CA ASP A 34 -10.84 -27.74 -22.61
C ASP A 34 -12.28 -27.49 -22.15
N ILE A 35 -13.23 -28.37 -22.50
CA ILE A 35 -14.61 -28.31 -22.00
C ILE A 35 -14.64 -28.51 -20.47
N ILE A 36 -13.87 -29.48 -19.96
CA ILE A 36 -13.78 -29.73 -18.52
C ILE A 36 -13.16 -28.52 -17.81
N LEU A 37 -12.11 -27.93 -18.38
CA LEU A 37 -11.46 -26.74 -17.84
C LEU A 37 -12.39 -25.52 -17.84
N LEU A 38 -13.15 -25.32 -18.93
CA LEU A 38 -14.13 -24.24 -19.05
C LEU A 38 -15.25 -24.41 -18.04
N ASP A 39 -15.80 -25.62 -17.91
CA ASP A 39 -16.85 -25.94 -16.94
C ASP A 39 -16.36 -25.74 -15.50
N MET A 40 -15.13 -26.14 -15.19
CA MET A 40 -14.50 -25.87 -13.89
C MET A 40 -14.39 -24.36 -13.60
N ILE A 41 -13.96 -23.56 -14.58
CA ILE A 41 -13.77 -22.10 -14.41
C ILE A 41 -15.13 -21.37 -14.34
N ILE A 42 -16.14 -21.82 -15.09
CA ILE A 42 -17.49 -21.25 -15.06
C ILE A 42 -18.20 -21.59 -13.76
N SER A 43 -18.08 -22.84 -13.30
CA SER A 43 -18.68 -23.34 -12.06
C SER A 43 -18.06 -22.75 -10.80
N GLN A 44 -16.83 -22.23 -10.88
CA GLN A 44 -16.16 -21.56 -9.77
C GLN A 44 -16.23 -20.03 -9.86
N ARG A 45 -16.77 -19.38 -8.81
CA ARG A 45 -16.84 -17.92 -8.70
C ARG A 45 -15.45 -17.24 -8.62
N TYR A 46 -14.42 -17.97 -8.19
CA TYR A 46 -13.05 -17.46 -8.01
C TYR A 46 -12.05 -18.53 -8.48
N ILE A 47 -11.06 -18.14 -9.28
CA ILE A 47 -10.01 -19.04 -9.81
C ILE A 47 -9.07 -19.51 -8.69
N ASN A 48 -8.77 -18.63 -7.74
CA ASN A 48 -7.94 -18.97 -6.60
C ASN A 48 -8.81 -19.16 -5.35
N PRO A 49 -8.52 -20.16 -4.50
CA PRO A 49 -9.22 -20.33 -3.24
C PRO A 49 -9.06 -19.06 -2.39
N ARG A 50 -10.19 -18.50 -1.96
CA ARG A 50 -10.17 -17.37 -1.01
C ARG A 50 -9.70 -17.90 0.34
N ARG A 51 -8.45 -17.63 0.71
CA ARG A 51 -8.01 -17.79 2.10
C ARG A 51 -8.87 -16.88 2.97
N ARG A 52 -9.68 -17.49 3.84
CA ARG A 52 -10.40 -16.77 4.89
C ARG A 52 -9.37 -16.42 5.95
N TYR A 53 -8.98 -15.15 5.99
CA TYR A 53 -8.24 -14.64 7.14
C TYR A 53 -9.24 -14.50 8.29
N PRO A 54 -8.89 -14.93 9.50
CA PRO A 54 -9.72 -14.69 10.66
C PRO A 54 -10.06 -13.20 10.73
N SER A 55 -11.32 -12.88 11.03
CA SER A 55 -11.72 -11.52 11.41
C SER A 55 -11.22 -11.25 12.83
N HIS A 56 -9.91 -11.35 13.04
CA HIS A 56 -9.32 -10.92 14.30
C HIS A 56 -9.37 -9.42 14.31
N TYR A 57 -10.22 -8.89 15.18
CA TYR A 57 -10.28 -7.46 15.42
C TYR A 57 -8.92 -6.95 15.87
N MET A 58 -7.97 -7.76 16.34
CA MET A 58 -6.67 -7.31 16.84
C MET A 58 -5.51 -7.95 16.07
N TYR A 59 -4.88 -7.22 15.14
CA TYR A 59 -3.65 -7.70 14.51
C TYR A 59 -2.51 -7.78 15.54
N THR A 60 -1.88 -8.96 15.61
CA THR A 60 -0.57 -9.17 16.23
C THR A 60 0.55 -8.97 15.20
N MET A 61 1.81 -8.95 15.65
CA MET A 61 2.95 -8.87 14.74
C MET A 61 3.00 -10.07 13.77
N ASN A 62 2.69 -11.27 14.25
CA ASN A 62 2.64 -12.47 13.42
C ASN A 62 1.53 -12.37 12.36
N ASP A 63 0.38 -11.78 12.71
CA ASP A 63 -0.69 -11.56 11.75
C ASP A 63 -0.25 -10.60 10.65
N LEU A 64 0.44 -9.50 10.99
CA LEU A 64 0.98 -8.57 10.01
C LEU A 64 1.94 -9.26 9.04
N GLN A 65 2.87 -10.08 9.54
CA GLN A 65 3.87 -10.78 8.72
C GLN A 65 3.26 -11.87 7.82
N THR A 66 2.17 -12.51 8.25
CA THR A 66 1.50 -13.56 7.47
C THR A 66 0.54 -13.01 6.40
N LEU A 67 0.31 -11.69 6.37
CA LEU A 67 -0.49 -11.06 5.32
C LEU A 67 0.19 -11.19 3.95
N SER A 68 -0.61 -11.60 2.95
CA SER A 68 -0.19 -11.50 1.54
C SER A 68 0.24 -10.07 1.18
N SER A 69 1.21 -9.92 0.27
CA SER A 69 1.75 -8.62 -0.14
C SER A 69 0.68 -7.64 -0.61
N GLU A 70 -0.39 -8.13 -1.25
CA GLU A 70 -1.51 -7.28 -1.66
C GLU A 70 -2.26 -6.69 -0.46
N ARG A 71 -2.60 -7.53 0.53
CA ARG A 71 -3.33 -7.11 1.73
C ARG A 71 -2.49 -6.24 2.63
N PHE A 72 -1.21 -6.58 2.79
CA PHE A 72 -0.27 -5.76 3.53
C PHE A 72 -0.16 -4.37 2.92
N ARG A 73 -0.03 -4.27 1.59
CA ARG A 73 -0.01 -2.98 0.88
C ARG A 73 -1.34 -2.22 0.97
N GLN A 74 -2.48 -2.92 1.01
CA GLN A 74 -3.77 -2.25 1.24
C GLN A 74 -3.85 -1.64 2.64
N LEU A 75 -3.35 -2.34 3.65
CA LEU A 75 -3.35 -1.92 5.05
C LEU A 75 -2.31 -0.84 5.32
N CYS A 76 -1.03 -1.12 5.08
CA CYS A 76 0.09 -0.28 5.46
C CYS A 76 0.55 0.68 4.35
N ARG A 77 -0.05 0.64 3.15
CA ARG A 77 0.34 1.42 1.96
C ARG A 77 1.78 1.24 1.49
N THR A 78 2.49 0.27 2.03
CA THR A 78 3.87 -0.06 1.69
C THR A 78 4.03 -1.58 1.53
N ASN A 79 5.21 -2.02 1.12
CA ASN A 79 5.57 -3.44 1.10
C ASN A 79 6.21 -3.86 2.43
N HIS A 80 6.30 -5.18 2.66
CA HIS A 80 6.89 -5.75 3.88
C HIS A 80 8.33 -5.25 4.09
N ASP A 81 9.17 -5.32 3.07
CA ASP A 81 10.59 -4.97 3.19
C ASP A 81 10.81 -3.51 3.62
N SER A 82 10.10 -2.57 2.99
CA SER A 82 10.20 -1.15 3.36
C SER A 82 9.62 -0.90 4.74
N PHE A 83 8.55 -1.62 5.11
CA PHE A 83 7.98 -1.51 6.44
C PHE A 83 8.95 -2.00 7.51
N GLU A 84 9.59 -3.15 7.33
CA GLU A 84 10.57 -3.68 8.28
C GLU A 84 11.79 -2.75 8.42
N LYS A 85 12.28 -2.21 7.30
CA LYS A 85 13.35 -1.18 7.31
C LYS A 85 12.94 0.10 8.05
N LEU A 86 11.67 0.49 7.99
CA LEU A 86 11.16 1.62 8.75
C LEU A 86 11.06 1.27 10.23
N VAL A 87 10.54 0.10 10.58
CA VAL A 87 10.48 -0.39 11.96
C VAL A 87 11.87 -0.40 12.59
N SER A 88 12.88 -0.94 11.88
CA SER A 88 14.25 -1.00 12.40
C SER A 88 14.87 0.37 12.64
N GLN A 89 14.47 1.40 11.89
CA GLN A 89 14.95 2.77 12.08
C GLN A 89 14.29 3.50 13.25
N ILE A 90 13.06 3.11 13.60
CA ILE A 90 12.26 3.82 14.61
C ILE A 90 12.14 3.08 15.94
N GLN A 91 12.43 1.77 15.98
CA GLN A 91 12.22 0.92 17.16
C GLN A 91 12.92 1.42 18.43
N ASP A 92 14.09 2.07 18.28
CA ASP A 92 14.89 2.57 19.38
C ASP A 92 14.53 4.00 19.82
N ASP A 93 13.57 4.65 19.15
CA ASP A 93 13.18 6.02 19.49
C ASP A 93 12.48 6.09 20.86
N GLN A 94 12.93 7.03 21.68
CA GLN A 94 12.39 7.27 23.02
C GLN A 94 10.89 7.61 23.05
N SER A 95 10.31 8.04 21.93
CA SER A 95 8.86 8.32 21.84
C SER A 95 8.02 7.05 21.94
N PHE A 96 8.61 5.87 21.71
CA PHE A 96 7.99 4.59 22.03
C PHE A 96 8.29 4.14 23.47
N GLN A 97 9.23 4.80 24.15
CA GLN A 97 9.58 4.53 25.53
C GLN A 97 8.71 5.35 26.50
N ASN A 98 7.60 4.76 26.95
CA ASN A 98 6.83 5.31 28.07
C ASN A 98 7.44 4.93 29.44
N SER A 99 7.40 5.83 30.42
CA SER A 99 7.95 5.61 31.79
C SER A 99 7.01 4.84 32.73
N SER A 100 5.96 4.21 32.21
CA SER A 100 4.93 3.52 33.00
C SER A 100 5.07 1.99 32.96
N GLN A 101 4.55 1.31 33.99
CA GLN A 101 4.64 -0.15 34.20
C GLN A 101 3.79 -1.00 33.22
N ASN A 102 3.06 -0.40 32.28
CA ASN A 102 2.19 -1.13 31.36
C ASN A 102 2.97 -1.77 30.20
N LYS A 103 2.65 -3.03 29.85
CA LYS A 103 3.20 -3.70 28.66
C LYS A 103 2.94 -2.86 27.41
N LYS A 104 4.02 -2.38 26.78
CA LYS A 104 3.94 -1.54 25.58
C LYS A 104 3.53 -2.37 24.36
N ARG A 105 2.70 -1.79 23.51
CA ARG A 105 2.33 -2.38 22.22
C ARG A 105 3.49 -2.21 21.24
N ASN A 106 3.80 -3.26 20.49
CA ASN A 106 4.93 -3.34 19.56
C ASN A 106 5.00 -2.12 18.61
N PRO A 107 6.16 -1.44 18.46
CA PRO A 107 6.33 -0.29 17.55
C PRO A 107 5.85 -0.55 16.12
N ALA A 108 6.02 -1.78 15.62
CA ALA A 108 5.52 -2.19 14.31
C ALA A 108 3.98 -2.07 14.22
N ILE A 109 3.25 -2.46 15.26
CA ILE A 109 1.79 -2.33 15.27
C ILE A 109 1.39 -0.85 15.29
N GLN A 110 2.09 -0.02 16.07
CA GLN A 110 1.83 1.42 16.10
C GLN A 110 2.08 2.06 14.72
N LEU A 111 3.17 1.65 14.06
CA LEU A 111 3.50 2.08 12.70
C LEU A 111 2.44 1.65 11.68
N ALA A 112 2.00 0.39 11.71
CA ALA A 112 0.98 -0.13 10.80
C ALA A 112 -0.34 0.66 10.92
N VAL A 113 -0.73 1.01 12.15
CA VAL A 113 -1.92 1.84 12.42
C VAL A 113 -1.74 3.26 11.86
N ALA A 114 -0.59 3.88 12.12
CA ALA A 114 -0.32 5.23 11.63
C ALA A 114 -0.34 5.28 10.11
N LEU A 115 0.30 4.32 9.43
CA LEU A 115 0.32 4.22 7.97
C LEU A 115 -1.07 3.92 7.39
N SER A 116 -1.84 3.02 8.02
CA SER A 116 -3.22 2.74 7.61
C SER A 116 -4.10 3.98 7.70
N ARG A 117 -3.92 4.78 8.75
CA ARG A 117 -4.67 6.03 8.91
C ARG A 117 -4.24 7.07 7.88
N LEU A 118 -2.95 7.33 7.71
CA LEU A 118 -2.43 8.31 6.74
C LEU A 118 -2.75 7.91 5.29
N GLY A 119 -2.85 6.60 5.04
CA GLY A 119 -3.24 6.03 3.76
C GLY A 119 -4.74 6.01 3.49
N SER A 120 -5.56 6.44 4.45
CA SER A 120 -7.01 6.52 4.30
C SER A 120 -7.39 7.99 4.16
N ASN A 121 -8.16 8.32 3.11
CA ASN A 121 -8.68 9.68 2.96
C ASN A 121 -9.45 10.06 4.23
N GLU A 122 -9.14 11.22 4.79
CA GLU A 122 -9.52 11.71 6.12
C GLU A 122 -11.03 11.98 6.32
N ASN A 123 -11.91 11.12 5.84
CA ASN A 123 -13.28 11.10 6.32
C ASN A 123 -13.26 10.39 7.69
N GLY A 124 -14.03 10.87 8.67
CA GLY A 124 -14.08 10.28 10.02
C GLY A 124 -14.33 8.75 10.05
N ASP A 125 -14.88 8.22 8.96
CA ASP A 125 -15.06 6.80 8.66
C ASP A 125 -13.75 5.99 8.60
N ALA A 126 -12.62 6.63 8.29
CA ALA A 126 -11.29 6.01 8.27
C ALA A 126 -10.82 5.60 9.68
N LEU A 127 -11.19 6.34 10.72
CA LEU A 127 -10.85 6.00 12.11
C LEU A 127 -11.65 4.80 12.60
N GLY A 128 -12.95 4.75 12.27
CA GLY A 128 -13.82 3.62 12.57
C GLY A 128 -13.38 2.36 11.83
N ASN A 129 -13.12 2.46 10.52
CA ASN A 129 -12.64 1.33 9.72
C ASN A 129 -11.24 0.86 10.14
N THR A 130 -10.29 1.77 10.42
CA THR A 130 -8.95 1.41 10.90
C THR A 130 -8.98 0.81 12.30
N GLY A 131 -9.81 1.36 13.20
CA GLY A 131 -10.00 0.86 14.55
C GLY A 131 -10.69 -0.51 14.58
N MET A 132 -11.66 -0.74 13.70
CA MET A 132 -12.29 -2.05 13.52
C MET A 132 -11.34 -3.06 12.88
N LEU A 133 -10.49 -2.61 11.95
CA LEU A 133 -9.51 -3.46 11.28
C LEU A 133 -8.39 -3.90 12.22
N ILE A 134 -7.94 -3.05 13.15
CA ILE A 134 -6.74 -3.30 13.97
C ILE A 134 -7.04 -3.45 15.48
N GLY A 135 -8.26 -3.15 15.91
CA GLY A 135 -8.76 -3.48 17.26
C GLY A 135 -8.17 -2.57 18.30
N ILE A 136 -8.13 -1.30 17.95
CA ILE A 136 -7.46 -0.25 18.70
C ILE A 136 -8.47 0.87 18.90
N SER A 137 -8.49 1.41 20.12
CA SER A 137 -9.38 2.52 20.44
C SER A 137 -9.01 3.75 19.63
N HIS A 138 -10.01 4.59 19.34
CA HIS A 138 -9.83 5.83 18.58
C HIS A 138 -8.71 6.71 19.16
N GLY A 139 -8.64 6.86 20.48
CA GLY A 139 -7.59 7.63 21.15
C GLY A 139 -6.18 7.07 20.92
N ALA A 140 -6.03 5.75 20.90
CA ALA A 140 -4.75 5.11 20.61
C ALA A 140 -4.33 5.26 19.14
N ILE A 141 -5.28 5.21 18.19
CA ILE A 141 -4.99 5.50 16.77
C ILE A 141 -4.43 6.91 16.63
N VAL A 142 -5.05 7.90 17.27
CA VAL A 142 -4.59 9.29 17.23
C VAL A 142 -3.20 9.42 17.83
N LEU A 143 -2.99 8.84 19.00
CA LEU A 143 -1.70 8.85 19.69
C LEU A 143 -0.58 8.22 18.83
N TYR A 144 -0.80 7.04 18.26
CA TYR A 144 0.19 6.35 17.44
C TYR A 144 0.53 7.15 16.17
N THR A 145 -0.47 7.76 15.54
CA THR A 145 -0.24 8.62 14.37
C THR A 145 0.64 9.81 14.73
N GLN A 146 0.32 10.52 15.81
CA GLN A 146 1.10 11.69 16.25
C GLN A 146 2.52 11.31 16.63
N THR A 147 2.69 10.21 17.35
CA THR A 147 4.03 9.68 17.71
C THR A 147 4.83 9.35 16.47
N PHE A 148 4.23 8.68 15.48
CA PHE A 148 4.91 8.36 14.24
C PHE A 148 5.33 9.62 13.46
N ILE A 149 4.45 10.61 13.33
CA ILE A 149 4.78 11.89 12.69
C ILE A 149 5.96 12.57 13.40
N ARG A 150 5.99 12.61 14.74
CA ARG A 150 7.12 13.18 15.49
C ARG A 150 8.43 12.48 15.18
N ILE A 151 8.42 11.15 15.07
CA ILE A 151 9.62 10.38 14.75
C ILE A 151 10.09 10.67 13.32
N LEU A 152 9.16 10.71 12.35
CA LEU A 152 9.49 11.11 10.98
C LEU A 152 10.12 12.50 10.91
N MET A 153 9.62 13.45 11.70
CA MET A 153 10.20 14.79 11.78
C MET A 153 11.63 14.81 12.32
N LYS A 154 11.97 13.90 13.25
CA LYS A 154 13.37 13.73 13.72
C LYS A 154 14.27 13.09 12.66
N LEU A 155 13.69 12.23 11.81
CA LEU A 155 14.42 11.51 10.77
C LEU A 155 14.61 12.36 9.50
N LYS A 156 13.70 13.29 9.22
CA LYS A 156 13.69 14.20 8.06
C LYS A 156 15.07 14.79 7.73
N PRO A 157 15.86 15.35 8.67
CA PRO A 157 17.14 15.98 8.35
C PRO A 157 18.20 15.01 7.86
N LYS A 158 18.06 13.70 8.15
CA LYS A 158 19.00 12.67 7.70
C LYS A 158 18.66 12.13 6.31
N ILE A 159 17.39 12.19 5.93
CA ILE A 159 16.88 11.60 4.69
C ILE A 159 16.71 12.66 3.60
N ILE A 160 16.20 13.84 3.94
CA ILE A 160 15.95 14.94 3.02
C ILE A 160 17.09 15.94 3.18
N VAL A 161 18.20 15.66 2.50
CA VAL A 161 19.40 16.49 2.50
C VAL A 161 19.59 17.07 1.10
N TRP A 162 19.91 18.36 1.04
CA TRP A 162 20.26 18.98 -0.24
C TRP A 162 21.64 18.52 -0.68
N PRO A 163 21.81 18.12 -1.95
CA PRO A 163 23.11 17.64 -2.42
C PRO A 163 24.17 18.73 -2.29
N THR A 164 25.39 18.30 -2.00
CA THR A 164 26.58 19.16 -2.05
C THR A 164 26.81 19.69 -3.48
N ILE A 165 27.68 20.69 -3.64
CA ILE A 165 27.98 21.29 -4.95
C ILE A 165 28.52 20.22 -5.92
N GLU A 166 29.35 19.31 -5.40
CA GLU A 166 29.93 18.21 -6.15
C GLU A 166 28.86 17.21 -6.59
N GLN A 167 28.01 16.76 -5.65
CA GLN A 167 26.90 15.85 -5.94
C GLN A 167 25.89 16.50 -6.91
N HIS A 168 25.60 17.78 -6.74
CA HIS A 168 24.72 18.53 -7.64
C HIS A 168 25.28 18.52 -9.07
N LYS A 169 26.58 18.71 -9.24
CA LYS A 169 27.22 18.67 -10.56
C LYS A 169 27.11 17.29 -11.19
N GLU A 170 27.42 16.24 -10.43
CA GLU A 170 27.33 14.85 -10.90
C GLU A 170 25.89 14.48 -11.29
N MET A 171 24.92 14.75 -10.42
CA MET A 171 23.50 14.48 -10.66
C MET A 171 22.97 15.25 -11.88
N SER A 172 23.38 16.52 -12.03
CA SER A 172 23.03 17.36 -13.19
C SER A 172 23.61 16.82 -14.49
N GLN A 173 24.84 16.30 -14.47
CA GLN A 173 25.44 15.68 -15.65
C GLN A 173 24.69 14.42 -16.09
N VAL A 174 24.32 13.56 -15.14
CA VAL A 174 23.50 12.37 -15.43
C VAL A 174 22.16 12.77 -16.05
N MET A 175 21.47 13.75 -15.46
CA MET A 175 20.17 14.21 -15.96
C MET A 175 20.26 14.96 -17.29
N GLN A 176 21.39 15.61 -17.57
CA GLN A 176 21.63 16.25 -18.87
C GLN A 176 21.68 15.23 -20.01
N VAL A 177 22.26 14.04 -19.78
CA VAL A 177 22.25 12.94 -20.76
C VAL A 177 20.82 12.47 -21.04
N GLU A 178 19.96 12.49 -20.03
CA GLU A 178 18.53 12.17 -20.13
C GLU A 178 17.67 13.33 -20.69
N GLY A 179 18.29 14.47 -21.05
CA GLY A 179 17.61 15.61 -21.67
C GLY A 179 17.12 16.69 -20.69
N PHE A 180 17.53 16.65 -19.42
CA PHE A 180 17.13 17.58 -18.37
C PHE A 180 18.33 18.37 -17.81
N PRO A 181 18.89 19.34 -18.55
CA PRO A 181 20.07 20.09 -18.12
C PRO A 181 19.80 20.89 -16.85
N GLY A 182 20.69 20.78 -15.85
CA GLY A 182 20.56 21.48 -14.57
C GLY A 182 19.63 20.78 -13.56
N CYS A 183 18.94 19.71 -13.96
CA CYS A 183 18.09 18.93 -13.07
C CYS A 183 18.92 18.01 -12.18
N ILE A 184 18.63 17.95 -10.88
CA ILE A 184 19.35 17.06 -9.93
C ILE A 184 18.53 15.86 -9.49
N GLY A 185 17.35 15.65 -10.08
CA GLY A 185 16.46 14.57 -9.67
C GLY A 185 14.99 14.91 -9.88
N PHE A 186 14.18 13.86 -9.85
CA PHE A 186 12.72 13.98 -9.83
C PHE A 186 12.22 13.61 -8.45
N ILE A 187 11.35 14.45 -7.90
CA ILE A 187 10.56 14.10 -6.74
C ILE A 187 9.16 13.84 -7.26
N ASP A 188 8.77 12.57 -7.31
CA ASP A 188 7.36 12.24 -7.56
C ASP A 188 6.55 12.58 -6.31
N GLY A 189 5.68 13.57 -6.43
CA GLY A 189 4.83 14.03 -5.35
C GLY A 189 3.67 13.07 -5.16
N SER A 190 3.60 12.42 -3.99
CA SER A 190 2.36 11.76 -3.57
C SER A 190 1.36 12.82 -3.12
N LEU A 191 0.29 13.01 -3.90
CA LEU A 191 -0.82 13.90 -3.53
C LEU A 191 -1.53 13.32 -2.30
N ILE A 192 -1.47 14.04 -1.17
CA ILE A 192 -2.26 13.76 0.03
C ILE A 192 -3.51 14.65 -0.06
N PRO A 193 -4.69 14.10 -0.40
CA PRO A 193 -5.92 14.89 -0.47
C PRO A 193 -6.31 15.30 0.95
N LEU A 194 -6.25 16.61 1.23
CA LEU A 194 -6.68 17.15 2.50
C LEU A 194 -8.22 17.23 2.54
N SER A 195 -8.82 16.84 3.66
CA SER A 195 -10.27 16.93 3.84
C SER A 195 -10.77 18.38 3.99
N GLN A 196 -9.89 19.26 4.47
CA GLN A 196 -10.15 20.68 4.66
C GLN A 196 -8.96 21.50 4.19
N ARG A 197 -9.24 22.71 3.68
CA ARG A 197 -8.21 23.70 3.37
C ARG A 197 -7.47 24.09 4.66
N PRO A 198 -6.14 24.02 4.69
CA PRO A 198 -5.37 24.52 5.82
C PRO A 198 -5.67 26.01 6.10
N PRO A 199 -5.78 26.42 7.38
CA PRO A 199 -6.06 27.81 7.74
C PRO A 199 -4.91 28.76 7.39
N ASN A 200 -3.67 28.25 7.36
CA ASN A 200 -2.48 28.99 6.93
C ASN A 200 -2.04 28.46 5.57
N ASP A 201 -1.85 29.37 4.60
CA ASP A 201 -1.31 29.09 3.26
C ASP A 201 -2.06 27.98 2.49
N GLY A 202 -3.39 27.91 2.65
CA GLY A 202 -4.20 26.84 2.07
C GLY A 202 -4.21 26.82 0.53
N GLU A 203 -3.86 27.94 -0.10
CA GLU A 203 -3.64 28.10 -1.54
C GLU A 203 -2.47 27.28 -2.06
N ALA A 204 -1.42 27.06 -1.25
CA ALA A 204 -0.30 26.20 -1.61
C ALA A 204 -0.69 24.71 -1.68
N TYR A 205 -1.85 24.36 -1.12
CA TYR A 205 -2.39 22.99 -1.08
C TYR A 205 -3.54 22.78 -2.08
N PHE A 206 -3.75 23.71 -3.01
CA PHE A 206 -4.78 23.60 -4.03
C PHE A 206 -4.36 22.61 -5.13
N ASP A 207 -5.01 21.45 -5.19
CA ASP A 207 -4.69 20.40 -6.16
C ASP A 207 -5.13 20.81 -7.58
N ARG A 208 -4.32 20.44 -8.60
CA ARG A 208 -4.69 20.45 -10.02
C ARG A 208 -6.01 19.70 -10.29
N LYS A 209 -6.33 18.68 -9.50
CA LYS A 209 -7.61 17.93 -9.57
C LYS A 209 -8.78 18.66 -8.91
N LYS A 210 -8.57 19.89 -8.40
CA LYS A 210 -9.59 20.74 -7.77
C LYS A 210 -10.35 20.00 -6.66
N ARG A 211 -9.63 19.26 -5.82
CA ARG A 211 -10.15 18.61 -4.62
C ARG A 211 -9.70 19.38 -3.40
#